data_AF-A0A496VMN4-F1
#
_entry.id   AF-A0A496VMN4-F1
#
_cell.length_a   1.000
_cell.length_b   1.000
_cell.length_c   1.000
_cell.angle_alpha   90.00
_cell.angle_beta   90.00
_cell.angle_gamma   90.00
#
_symmetry.space_group_name_H-M   'P 1'
#
loop_
_entity.id
_entity.type
_entity.pdbx_description
1 polymer ?
#
loop_
_entity_poly.entity_id
_entity_poly.type
_entity_poly.pdbx_seq_one_letter_code
_entity_poly.pdbx_strand_id
1 'polypeptide(L)'
;MFYKNANIIKALILLPPIALAGSLDSPAPPGDPASAMYPLSEICNRMDTGAPGAKRSVIEVTSGPGPGGCTLNDVMEKAPVKDNGNGVQPGEVTAGKQYWGLTDNWGPQTGTMPNQGAITLTPTTSDQPIAAGYHNGSGVVKGVQNLAPENIRAGVTILGITGTFSGTTVSTPTPSSSNRYTDNGNGTVTDNRSGLIWLKNANCFERQNWETAMQSAANLANG
;
A
#
# COMPACT_ATOMS: atom_id res chain seq x y z
N MET A 1 1.79 49.80 -49.31
CA MET A 1 2.72 48.80 -49.86
C MET A 1 2.01 47.46 -49.78
N PHE A 2 1.52 46.96 -50.91
CA PHE A 2 0.73 45.74 -51.01
C PHE A 2 1.66 44.51 -51.03
N TYR A 3 1.35 43.48 -50.25
CA TYR A 3 1.81 42.12 -50.55
C TYR A 3 0.66 41.14 -50.30
N LYS A 4 0.06 40.67 -51.40
CA LYS A 4 -0.67 39.40 -51.48
C LYS A 4 0.35 38.26 -51.43
N ASN A 5 -0.03 37.08 -50.93
CA ASN A 5 0.40 35.74 -51.40
C ASN A 5 -0.26 34.68 -50.49
N ALA A 6 -1.36 34.05 -50.90
CA ALA A 6 -1.48 32.94 -51.88
C ALA A 6 -1.53 31.58 -51.16
N ASN A 7 -2.73 31.00 -51.13
CA ASN A 7 -3.03 29.63 -50.69
C ASN A 7 -2.20 28.60 -51.46
N ILE A 8 -1.49 27.72 -50.74
CA ILE A 8 -0.93 26.49 -51.31
C ILE A 8 -1.63 25.31 -50.64
N ILE A 9 -2.65 24.78 -51.33
CA ILE A 9 -3.28 23.50 -51.01
C ILE A 9 -2.25 22.41 -51.32
N LYS A 10 -1.73 21.75 -50.27
CA LYS A 10 -0.87 20.56 -50.43
C LYS A 10 -1.76 19.35 -50.71
N ALA A 11 -1.82 18.94 -51.99
CA ALA A 11 -2.39 17.66 -52.37
C ALA A 11 -1.44 16.54 -51.90
N LEU A 12 -1.88 15.74 -50.92
CA LEU A 12 -1.19 14.54 -50.46
C LEU A 12 -1.55 13.38 -51.39
N ILE A 13 -0.67 13.06 -52.34
CA ILE A 13 -0.81 11.89 -53.21
C ILE A 13 -0.44 10.65 -52.38
N LEU A 14 -1.45 9.84 -52.07
CA LEU A 14 -1.28 8.53 -51.43
C LEU A 14 -0.84 7.51 -52.50
N LEU A 15 0.47 7.26 -52.62
CA LEU A 15 0.99 6.14 -53.40
C LEU A 15 0.81 4.85 -52.58
N PRO A 16 0.27 3.76 -53.16
CA PRO A 16 0.23 2.47 -52.49
C PRO A 16 1.67 1.95 -52.25
N PRO A 17 1.94 1.30 -51.10
CA PRO A 17 3.25 0.72 -50.85
C PRO A 17 3.52 -0.39 -51.87
N ILE A 18 4.58 -0.22 -52.66
CA ILE A 18 5.12 -1.29 -53.48
C ILE A 18 5.75 -2.30 -52.52
N ALA A 19 5.10 -3.45 -52.34
CA ALA A 19 5.73 -4.60 -51.70
C ALA A 19 6.76 -5.19 -52.67
N LEU A 20 8.04 -4.91 -52.47
CA LEU A 20 9.08 -5.71 -53.13
C LEU A 20 9.02 -7.10 -52.51
N ALA A 21 8.58 -8.09 -53.28
CA ALA A 21 8.81 -9.49 -52.94
C ALA A 21 10.34 -9.68 -52.81
N GLY A 22 10.78 -10.30 -51.71
CA GLY A 22 12.19 -10.67 -51.54
C GLY A 22 12.66 -11.60 -52.68
N SER A 23 13.97 -11.66 -52.91
CA SER A 23 14.51 -12.56 -53.93
C SER A 23 14.07 -14.01 -53.66
N LEU A 24 13.66 -14.71 -54.73
CA LEU A 24 13.41 -16.16 -54.70
C LEU A 24 14.71 -16.96 -54.78
N ASP A 25 15.85 -16.29 -54.95
CA ASP A 25 17.15 -16.93 -54.95
C ASP A 25 17.43 -17.55 -53.59
N SER A 26 18.07 -18.72 -53.61
CA SER A 26 18.51 -19.38 -52.38
C SER A 26 19.43 -18.42 -51.62
N PRO A 27 19.23 -18.24 -50.30
CA PRO A 27 19.97 -17.24 -49.53
C PRO A 27 21.48 -17.52 -49.48
N ALA A 28 21.90 -18.77 -49.73
CA ALA A 28 23.28 -19.17 -49.95
C ALA A 28 23.34 -20.58 -50.61
N PRO A 29 24.46 -20.96 -51.25
CA PRO A 29 24.62 -22.29 -51.83
C PRO A 29 24.69 -23.41 -50.76
N PRO A 30 24.48 -24.69 -51.14
CA PRO A 30 24.70 -25.82 -50.25
C PRO A 30 26.13 -25.84 -49.68
N GLY A 31 26.28 -25.96 -48.36
CA GLY A 31 27.58 -25.98 -47.68
C GLY A 31 28.08 -24.62 -47.17
N ASP A 32 27.43 -23.51 -47.54
CA ASP A 32 27.75 -22.18 -47.00
C ASP A 32 27.31 -22.06 -45.51
N PRO A 33 28.12 -21.45 -44.62
CA PRO A 33 27.70 -21.17 -43.23
C PRO A 33 26.40 -20.38 -43.10
N ALA A 34 26.02 -19.58 -44.09
CA ALA A 34 24.74 -18.88 -44.13
C ALA A 34 23.56 -19.85 -44.35
N SER A 35 23.79 -21.00 -45.00
CA SER A 35 22.83 -22.10 -45.16
C SER A 35 22.70 -22.98 -43.91
N ALA A 36 23.55 -22.78 -42.89
CA ALA A 36 23.53 -23.55 -41.66
C ALA A 36 22.34 -23.19 -40.75
N MET A 37 21.71 -24.21 -40.16
CA MET A 37 20.59 -24.10 -39.23
C MET A 37 20.95 -24.64 -37.84
N TYR A 38 20.23 -24.20 -36.81
CA TYR A 38 20.34 -24.77 -35.47
C TYR A 38 19.74 -26.19 -35.44
N PRO A 39 20.42 -27.19 -34.87
CA PRO A 39 19.83 -28.50 -34.65
C PRO A 39 18.81 -28.45 -33.48
N LEU A 40 17.85 -29.38 -33.47
CA LEU A 40 16.79 -29.41 -32.45
C LEU A 40 17.34 -29.53 -31.02
N SER A 41 18.46 -30.23 -30.83
CA SER A 41 19.14 -30.32 -29.53
C SER A 41 19.56 -28.95 -28.98
N GLU A 42 20.05 -28.06 -29.84
CA GLU A 42 20.46 -26.71 -29.47
C GLU A 42 19.25 -25.82 -29.16
N ILE A 43 18.13 -26.04 -29.85
CA ILE A 43 16.86 -25.36 -29.57
C ILE A 43 16.30 -25.81 -28.21
N CYS A 44 16.24 -27.12 -27.95
CA CYS A 44 15.84 -27.65 -26.65
C CYS A 44 16.75 -27.11 -25.53
N ASN A 45 18.07 -27.13 -25.71
CA ASN A 45 19.01 -26.59 -24.73
C ASN A 45 18.79 -25.09 -24.47
N ARG A 46 18.52 -24.30 -25.53
CA ARG A 46 18.17 -22.89 -25.40
C ARG A 46 16.91 -22.70 -24.55
N MET A 47 15.91 -23.55 -24.71
CA MET A 47 14.65 -23.46 -23.96
C MET A 47 14.79 -23.89 -22.50
N ASP A 48 15.68 -24.84 -22.22
CA ASP A 48 15.95 -25.31 -20.85
C ASP A 48 16.85 -24.35 -20.06
N THR A 49 17.85 -23.76 -20.72
CA THR A 49 18.95 -23.05 -20.03
C THR A 49 19.02 -21.57 -20.36
N GLY A 50 18.39 -21.13 -21.45
CA GLY A 50 18.59 -19.79 -21.98
C GLY A 50 19.98 -19.54 -22.58
N ALA A 51 20.83 -20.56 -22.75
CA ALA A 51 22.14 -20.43 -23.40
C ALA A 51 21.98 -20.31 -24.93
N PRO A 52 22.77 -19.47 -25.63
CA PRO A 52 22.72 -19.41 -27.09
C PRO A 52 23.16 -20.74 -27.70
N GLY A 53 22.49 -21.18 -28.76
CA GLY A 53 22.87 -22.40 -29.48
C GLY A 53 23.96 -22.16 -30.52
N ALA A 54 24.46 -23.23 -31.12
CA ALA A 54 25.35 -23.21 -32.29
C ALA A 54 24.69 -23.79 -33.55
N LYS A 55 24.96 -23.18 -34.71
CA LYS A 55 24.51 -23.73 -36.00
C LYS A 55 25.34 -24.97 -36.36
N ARG A 56 24.71 -26.00 -36.93
CA ARG A 56 25.44 -27.19 -37.41
C ARG A 56 26.18 -26.87 -38.70
N SER A 57 27.42 -27.34 -38.85
CA SER A 57 28.07 -27.40 -40.16
C SER A 57 27.30 -28.40 -41.03
N VAL A 58 27.05 -28.07 -42.30
CA VAL A 58 26.33 -28.96 -43.23
C VAL A 58 27.24 -30.14 -43.55
N ILE A 59 27.00 -31.27 -42.89
CA ILE A 59 27.58 -32.57 -43.22
C ILE A 59 26.41 -33.43 -43.69
N GLU A 60 26.53 -34.04 -44.86
CA GLU A 60 25.54 -35.04 -45.28
C GLU A 60 25.53 -36.19 -44.26
N VAL A 61 24.35 -36.46 -43.72
CA VAL A 61 24.17 -37.46 -42.67
C VAL A 61 24.19 -38.84 -43.31
N THR A 62 25.23 -39.63 -43.04
CA THR A 62 25.40 -41.00 -43.55
C THR A 62 24.65 -42.06 -42.74
N SER A 63 23.93 -41.64 -41.69
CA SER A 63 23.10 -42.51 -40.84
C SER A 63 21.81 -41.80 -40.44
N GLY A 64 20.72 -42.56 -40.32
CA GLY A 64 19.45 -42.06 -39.82
C GLY A 64 19.51 -41.57 -38.37
N PRO A 65 18.51 -40.82 -37.90
CA PRO A 65 18.46 -40.31 -36.53
C PRO A 65 18.48 -41.45 -35.50
N GLY A 66 19.36 -41.35 -34.50
CA GLY A 66 19.33 -42.27 -33.35
C GLY A 66 18.16 -41.97 -32.39
N PRO A 67 17.75 -42.92 -31.54
CA PRO A 67 16.53 -42.84 -30.72
C PRO A 67 16.57 -41.86 -29.53
N GLY A 68 17.58 -40.99 -29.41
CA GLY A 68 17.82 -40.17 -28.21
C GLY A 68 17.92 -38.66 -28.42
N GLY A 69 17.36 -38.12 -29.51
CA GLY A 69 17.43 -36.70 -29.82
C GLY A 69 16.16 -35.92 -29.44
N CYS A 70 16.31 -34.64 -29.09
CA CYS A 70 15.20 -33.69 -29.01
C CYS A 70 14.42 -33.69 -30.33
N THR A 71 13.12 -33.94 -30.23
CA THR A 71 12.17 -33.99 -31.33
C THR A 71 11.42 -32.66 -31.44
N LEU A 72 10.70 -32.47 -32.55
CA LEU A 72 9.82 -31.32 -32.69
C LEU A 72 8.69 -31.34 -31.64
N ASN A 73 8.26 -32.52 -31.20
CA ASN A 73 7.27 -32.66 -30.12
C ASN A 73 7.83 -32.14 -28.80
N ASP A 74 9.10 -32.47 -28.48
CA ASP A 74 9.75 -31.98 -27.26
C ASP A 74 9.90 -30.44 -27.29
N VAL A 75 10.17 -29.85 -28.45
CA VAL A 75 10.19 -28.39 -28.62
C VAL A 75 8.82 -27.80 -28.35
N MET A 76 7.76 -28.39 -28.88
CA MET A 76 6.39 -27.90 -28.67
C MET A 76 5.92 -28.08 -27.23
N GLU A 77 6.35 -29.13 -26.53
CA GLU A 77 6.06 -29.36 -25.13
C GLU A 77 6.78 -28.35 -24.21
N LYS A 78 8.03 -27.99 -24.55
CA LYS A 78 8.80 -26.98 -23.81
C LYS A 78 8.40 -25.54 -24.15
N ALA A 79 7.77 -25.32 -25.30
CA ALA A 79 7.42 -23.98 -25.74
C ALA A 79 6.40 -23.37 -24.77
N PRO A 80 6.54 -22.08 -24.44
CA PRO A 80 5.52 -21.43 -23.64
C PRO A 80 4.15 -21.61 -24.31
N VAL A 81 3.10 -21.77 -23.49
CA VAL A 81 1.71 -21.84 -23.96
C VAL A 81 1.00 -20.52 -23.68
N LYS A 82 0.11 -20.12 -24.60
CA LYS A 82 -0.73 -18.95 -24.43
C LYS A 82 -1.62 -19.10 -23.21
N ASP A 83 -1.59 -18.11 -22.33
CA ASP A 83 -2.43 -18.00 -21.15
C ASP A 83 -2.89 -16.54 -21.00
N ASN A 84 -4.11 -16.26 -21.47
CA ASN A 84 -4.73 -14.95 -21.34
C ASN A 84 -5.31 -14.71 -19.94
N GLY A 85 -5.50 -15.75 -19.12
CA GLY A 85 -6.07 -15.65 -17.79
C GLY A 85 -5.03 -15.30 -16.73
N ASN A 86 -3.82 -15.86 -16.85
CA ASN A 86 -2.73 -15.68 -15.90
C ASN A 86 -1.48 -15.02 -16.50
N GLY A 87 -1.50 -14.72 -17.80
CA GLY A 87 -0.39 -14.06 -18.46
C GLY A 87 -0.20 -12.62 -17.99
N VAL A 88 1.06 -12.28 -17.72
CA VAL A 88 1.46 -10.98 -17.17
C VAL A 88 1.24 -9.85 -18.18
N GLN A 89 0.56 -8.80 -17.75
CA GLN A 89 0.36 -7.56 -18.50
C GLN A 89 1.59 -6.63 -18.38
N PRO A 90 1.85 -5.75 -19.35
CA PRO A 90 2.99 -4.83 -19.29
C PRO A 90 3.02 -3.99 -18.00
N GLY A 91 1.84 -3.61 -17.49
CA GLY A 91 1.69 -2.81 -16.27
C GLY A 91 2.01 -3.52 -14.96
N GLU A 92 2.31 -4.82 -15.00
CA GLU A 92 2.65 -5.65 -13.82
C GLU A 92 4.16 -5.91 -13.71
N VAL A 93 4.93 -5.55 -14.74
CA VAL A 93 6.39 -5.70 -14.79
C VAL A 93 7.04 -4.32 -14.71
N THR A 94 8.07 -4.18 -13.87
CA THR A 94 8.80 -2.91 -13.70
C THR A 94 9.27 -2.34 -15.04
N ALA A 95 9.11 -1.02 -15.20
CA ALA A 95 9.44 -0.27 -16.40
C ALA A 95 10.85 -0.61 -16.92
N GLY A 96 10.93 -0.95 -18.21
CA GLY A 96 12.19 -1.28 -18.88
C GLY A 96 12.72 -2.70 -18.65
N LYS A 97 12.10 -3.51 -17.78
CA LYS A 97 12.44 -4.93 -17.65
C LYS A 97 11.81 -5.73 -18.79
N GLN A 98 12.57 -6.67 -19.33
CA GLN A 98 12.16 -7.56 -20.42
C GLN A 98 11.50 -8.83 -19.84
N TYR A 99 10.46 -9.32 -20.49
CA TYR A 99 9.82 -10.59 -20.17
C TYR A 99 9.23 -11.24 -21.42
N TRP A 100 8.83 -12.51 -21.34
CA TRP A 100 8.09 -13.18 -22.41
C TRP A 100 6.59 -13.13 -22.09
N GLY A 101 5.82 -12.40 -22.89
CA GLY A 101 4.38 -12.30 -22.77
C GLY A 101 3.69 -13.59 -23.20
N LEU A 102 2.77 -14.05 -22.36
CA LEU A 102 1.95 -15.25 -22.60
C LEU A 102 0.52 -14.94 -23.06
N THR A 103 0.17 -13.66 -23.14
CA THR A 103 -1.19 -13.21 -23.48
C THR A 103 -1.34 -13.06 -25.01
N ASP A 104 -2.37 -12.34 -25.47
CA ASP A 104 -2.47 -11.91 -26.86
C ASP A 104 -1.25 -11.10 -27.32
N ASN A 105 -0.53 -10.45 -26.39
CA ASN A 105 0.78 -9.86 -26.62
C ASN A 105 1.89 -10.92 -26.47
N TRP A 106 1.85 -11.94 -27.31
CA TRP A 106 2.78 -13.07 -27.30
C TRP A 106 4.20 -12.66 -27.67
N GLY A 107 5.22 -13.18 -26.96
CA GLY A 107 6.62 -12.96 -27.29
C GLY A 107 7.32 -11.93 -26.41
N PRO A 108 8.50 -11.41 -26.81
CA PRO A 108 9.25 -10.45 -26.00
C PRO A 108 8.44 -9.17 -25.74
N GLN A 109 8.24 -8.85 -24.47
CA GLN A 109 7.52 -7.67 -24.00
C GLN A 109 8.41 -6.84 -23.05
N THR A 110 8.06 -5.57 -22.88
CA THR A 110 8.72 -4.66 -21.94
C THR A 110 7.73 -4.20 -20.89
N GLY A 111 8.11 -4.30 -19.62
CA GLY A 111 7.32 -3.80 -18.51
C GLY A 111 7.14 -2.28 -18.55
N THR A 112 6.04 -1.81 -17.99
CA THR A 112 5.65 -0.39 -17.91
C THR A 112 5.34 0.07 -16.49
N MET A 113 5.35 -0.82 -15.50
CA MET A 113 5.07 -0.50 -14.11
C MET A 113 6.11 0.49 -13.55
N PRO A 114 5.74 1.70 -13.10
CA PRO A 114 6.70 2.65 -12.56
C PRO A 114 7.45 2.10 -11.35
N ASN A 115 8.70 2.53 -11.15
CA ASN A 115 9.42 2.34 -9.89
C ASN A 115 9.71 3.70 -9.29
N GLN A 116 9.02 4.04 -8.20
CA GLN A 116 9.13 5.33 -7.53
C GLN A 116 10.32 5.41 -6.56
N GLY A 117 11.10 4.33 -6.42
CA GLY A 117 12.21 4.26 -5.46
C GLY A 117 11.73 4.41 -4.01
N ALA A 118 12.56 5.04 -3.18
CA ALA A 118 12.22 5.30 -1.78
C ALA A 118 11.26 6.49 -1.69
N ILE A 119 10.04 6.25 -1.19
CA ILE A 119 9.06 7.29 -0.91
C ILE A 119 8.99 7.49 0.62
N THR A 120 9.02 8.75 1.06
CA THR A 120 8.69 9.13 2.44
C THR A 120 7.29 9.75 2.47
N LEU A 121 6.38 9.16 3.27
CA LEU A 121 5.03 9.69 3.49
C LEU A 121 4.95 10.21 4.93
N THR A 122 4.61 11.49 5.09
CA THR A 122 4.39 12.10 6.41
C THR A 122 2.90 12.25 6.65
N PRO A 123 2.28 11.55 7.62
CA PRO A 123 0.85 11.66 7.89
C PRO A 123 0.40 13.12 8.12
N THR A 124 -0.80 13.46 7.67
CA THR A 124 -1.44 14.77 7.85
C THR A 124 -2.89 14.59 8.29
N THR A 125 -3.64 15.68 8.43
CA THR A 125 -5.10 15.63 8.67
C THR A 125 -5.88 15.18 7.44
N SER A 126 -5.29 15.22 6.25
CA SER A 126 -5.93 14.85 4.98
C SER A 126 -5.41 13.52 4.46
N ASP A 127 -6.26 12.83 3.69
CA ASP A 127 -5.90 11.61 2.99
C ASP A 127 -4.76 11.89 2.00
N GLN A 128 -3.72 11.06 2.04
CA GLN A 128 -2.59 11.13 1.13
C GLN A 128 -2.57 9.93 0.20
N PRO A 129 -2.72 10.12 -1.12
CA PRO A 129 -2.72 9.03 -2.08
C PRO A 129 -1.33 8.39 -2.20
N ILE A 130 -1.30 7.09 -2.37
CA ILE A 130 -0.10 6.33 -2.70
C ILE A 130 -0.09 6.13 -4.21
N ALA A 131 0.86 6.77 -4.90
CA ALA A 131 0.97 6.71 -6.35
C ALA A 131 1.23 5.29 -6.87
N ALA A 132 0.93 5.08 -8.15
CA ALA A 132 1.26 3.82 -8.82
C ALA A 132 2.78 3.59 -8.88
N GLY A 133 3.18 2.34 -8.64
CA GLY A 133 4.56 1.91 -8.50
C GLY A 133 4.61 0.38 -8.35
N TYR A 134 5.29 -0.13 -7.32
CA TYR A 134 5.07 -1.49 -6.80
C TYR A 134 3.69 -1.66 -6.11
N HIS A 135 2.75 -0.80 -6.46
CA HIS A 135 1.40 -0.67 -5.94
C HIS A 135 0.53 -0.25 -7.13
N ASN A 136 -0.75 -0.63 -7.12
CA ASN A 136 -1.69 -0.26 -8.18
C ASN A 136 -2.14 1.21 -8.16
N GLY A 137 -1.59 2.04 -7.27
CA GLY A 137 -1.92 3.46 -7.15
C GLY A 137 -3.25 3.77 -6.46
N SER A 138 -3.95 2.77 -5.92
CA SER A 138 -5.22 2.96 -5.20
C SER A 138 -5.07 3.02 -3.67
N GLY A 139 -3.85 2.83 -3.16
CA GLY A 139 -3.55 2.92 -1.73
C GLY A 139 -3.66 4.35 -1.21
N VAL A 140 -4.01 4.52 0.07
CA VAL A 140 -4.13 5.83 0.72
C VAL A 140 -3.63 5.74 2.15
N VAL A 141 -2.79 6.68 2.57
CA VAL A 141 -2.53 6.95 3.99
C VAL A 141 -3.65 7.85 4.50
N LYS A 142 -4.50 7.32 5.38
CA LYS A 142 -5.67 8.05 5.88
C LYS A 142 -5.26 9.24 6.74
N GLY A 143 -5.96 10.35 6.56
CA GLY A 143 -5.79 11.55 7.34
C GLY A 143 -6.21 11.37 8.79
N VAL A 144 -5.48 11.97 9.72
CA VAL A 144 -5.82 11.98 11.15
C VAL A 144 -6.74 13.16 11.43
N GLN A 145 -8.03 13.00 11.17
CA GLN A 145 -8.99 14.11 11.19
C GLN A 145 -9.08 14.87 12.52
N ASN A 146 -8.86 14.18 13.64
CA ASN A 146 -8.91 14.79 14.98
C ASN A 146 -7.57 15.37 15.44
N LEU A 147 -6.56 15.47 14.57
CA LEU A 147 -5.29 16.08 14.89
C LEU A 147 -5.41 17.62 14.87
N ALA A 148 -5.92 18.15 15.98
CA ALA A 148 -6.11 19.58 16.22
C ALA A 148 -5.48 19.97 17.57
N PRO A 149 -4.99 21.22 17.75
CA PRO A 149 -4.38 21.67 19.00
C PRO A 149 -5.22 21.39 20.25
N GLU A 150 -6.53 21.58 20.16
CA GLU A 150 -7.51 21.39 21.24
C GLU A 150 -7.68 19.93 21.69
N ASN A 151 -7.23 18.97 20.86
CA ASN A 151 -7.26 17.54 21.18
C ASN A 151 -5.90 17.03 21.68
N ILE A 152 -4.86 17.85 21.63
CA ILE A 152 -3.49 17.50 22.05
C ILE A 152 -3.21 18.21 23.36
N ARG A 153 -2.65 17.49 24.34
CA ARG A 153 -2.27 18.05 25.65
C ARG A 153 -1.42 19.31 25.49
N ALA A 154 -1.72 20.34 26.27
CA ALA A 154 -0.97 21.59 26.31
C ALA A 154 0.54 21.35 26.40
N GLY A 155 1.30 21.94 25.46
CA GLY A 155 2.77 21.83 25.39
C GLY A 155 3.32 20.56 24.75
N VAL A 156 2.50 19.60 24.34
CA VAL A 156 2.92 18.42 23.56
C VAL A 156 2.83 18.74 22.07
N THR A 157 3.85 18.38 21.28
CA THR A 157 3.84 18.55 19.83
C THR A 157 3.72 17.21 19.13
N ILE A 158 2.72 17.06 18.25
CA ILE A 158 2.52 15.89 17.39
C ILE A 158 2.46 16.39 15.95
N LEU A 159 3.35 15.89 15.08
CA LEU A 159 3.40 16.26 13.66
C LEU A 159 3.46 17.79 13.43
N GLY A 160 4.20 18.50 14.28
CA GLY A 160 4.34 19.95 14.24
C GLY A 160 3.18 20.75 14.85
N ILE A 161 2.10 20.09 15.27
CA ILE A 161 0.95 20.73 15.92
C ILE A 161 1.14 20.69 17.43
N THR A 162 1.24 21.87 18.06
CA THR A 162 1.38 22.01 19.51
C THR A 162 0.02 22.06 20.16
N GLY A 163 -0.17 21.23 21.18
CA GLY A 163 -1.43 21.11 21.89
C GLY A 163 -1.77 22.31 22.77
N THR A 164 -3.06 22.52 22.94
CA THR A 164 -3.68 23.53 23.82
C THR A 164 -4.64 22.91 24.82
N PHE A 165 -4.89 21.60 24.75
CA PHE A 165 -5.77 20.90 25.68
C PHE A 165 -5.19 20.97 27.10
N SER A 166 -5.72 21.90 27.88
CA SER A 166 -5.53 21.95 29.31
C SER A 166 -6.74 21.23 29.88
N GLY A 167 -6.62 19.91 30.05
CA GLY A 167 -7.70 19.14 30.66
C GLY A 167 -8.12 19.84 31.96
N THR A 168 -9.42 19.92 32.22
CA THR A 168 -9.91 20.29 33.54
C THR A 168 -9.27 19.27 34.47
N THR A 169 -8.21 19.65 35.18
CA THR A 169 -7.94 18.97 36.43
C THR A 169 -9.27 19.10 37.14
N VAL A 170 -9.99 17.99 37.35
CA VAL A 170 -10.92 17.96 38.47
C VAL A 170 -10.05 18.50 39.58
N SER A 171 -10.29 19.76 39.95
CA SER A 171 -9.72 20.34 41.11
C SER A 171 -10.28 19.43 42.17
N THR A 172 -9.54 18.37 42.50
CA THR A 172 -9.54 17.83 43.84
C THR A 172 -9.49 19.09 44.66
N PRO A 173 -10.58 19.45 45.35
CA PRO A 173 -10.67 20.72 46.04
C PRO A 173 -9.41 20.77 46.87
N THR A 174 -8.49 21.62 46.41
CA THR A 174 -7.29 21.97 47.12
C THR A 174 -7.86 22.31 48.47
N PRO A 175 -7.50 21.63 49.57
CA PRO A 175 -8.00 22.01 50.87
C PRO A 175 -7.44 23.41 51.10
N SER A 176 -8.20 24.41 50.67
CA SER A 176 -8.07 25.79 51.10
C SER A 176 -8.08 25.64 52.61
N SER A 177 -6.97 26.02 53.21
CA SER A 177 -6.73 26.00 54.65
C SER A 177 -7.68 26.91 55.44
N SER A 178 -8.78 27.35 54.83
CA SER A 178 -9.98 27.84 55.50
C SER A 178 -10.81 26.64 55.95
N ASN A 179 -10.56 26.15 57.18
CA ASN A 179 -11.31 25.13 57.93
C ASN A 179 -12.45 24.44 57.15
N ARG A 180 -12.17 23.27 56.58
CA ARG A 180 -13.18 22.42 55.95
C ARG A 180 -14.37 22.15 56.88
N TYR A 181 -14.10 22.08 58.18
CA TYR A 181 -15.07 21.79 59.21
C TYR A 181 -15.29 23.03 60.10
N THR A 182 -16.53 23.50 60.18
CA THR A 182 -16.96 24.57 61.10
C THR A 182 -17.66 23.94 62.31
N ASP A 183 -17.18 24.21 63.51
CA ASP A 183 -17.93 23.91 64.75
C ASP A 183 -19.01 24.97 64.94
N ASN A 184 -20.28 24.54 65.00
CA ASN A 184 -21.41 25.45 65.13
C ASN A 184 -21.68 25.88 66.58
N GLY A 185 -20.92 25.36 67.57
CA GLY A 185 -21.08 25.69 68.98
C GLY A 185 -22.34 25.14 69.65
N ASN A 186 -23.17 24.40 68.90
CA ASN A 186 -24.41 23.77 69.37
C ASN A 186 -24.30 22.24 69.46
N GLY A 187 -23.08 21.69 69.36
CA GLY A 187 -22.83 20.24 69.34
C GLY A 187 -22.80 19.62 67.93
N THR A 188 -22.90 20.42 66.87
CA THR A 188 -22.76 19.97 65.47
C THR A 188 -21.54 20.57 64.77
N VAL A 189 -21.07 19.91 63.70
CA VAL A 189 -19.98 20.34 62.84
C VAL A 189 -20.45 20.30 61.39
N THR A 190 -20.17 21.36 60.63
CA THR A 190 -20.53 21.52 59.21
C THR A 190 -19.31 21.27 58.32
N ASP A 191 -19.42 20.41 57.29
CA ASP A 191 -18.44 20.32 56.20
C ASP A 191 -18.74 21.35 55.12
N ASN A 192 -17.97 22.44 55.11
CA ASN A 192 -18.12 23.55 54.16
C ASN A 192 -17.90 23.11 52.69
N ARG A 193 -17.31 21.93 52.46
CA ARG A 193 -17.10 21.39 51.11
C ARG A 193 -18.29 20.58 50.59
N SER A 194 -19.03 19.89 51.47
CA SER A 194 -20.18 19.06 51.06
C SER A 194 -21.53 19.63 51.48
N GLY A 195 -21.56 20.61 52.39
CA GLY A 195 -22.79 21.17 52.97
C GLY A 195 -23.48 20.24 53.98
N LEU A 196 -22.84 19.15 54.39
CA LEU A 196 -23.38 18.20 55.34
C LEU A 196 -23.08 18.63 56.78
N ILE A 197 -23.99 18.32 57.71
CA ILE A 197 -23.87 18.61 59.14
C ILE A 197 -23.91 17.29 59.91
N TRP A 198 -23.07 17.16 60.93
CA TRP A 198 -23.02 16.00 61.82
C TRP A 198 -22.82 16.37 63.27
N LEU A 199 -23.14 15.46 64.20
CA LEU A 199 -22.86 15.64 65.62
C LEU A 199 -21.36 15.57 65.90
N LYS A 200 -20.90 16.43 66.81
CA LYS A 200 -19.50 16.45 67.30
C LYS A 200 -19.18 15.24 68.16
N ASN A 201 -20.18 14.71 68.88
CA ASN A 201 -20.07 13.48 69.65
C ASN A 201 -20.92 12.38 69.01
N ALA A 202 -20.26 11.44 68.32
CA ALA A 202 -20.92 10.28 67.72
C ALA A 202 -21.48 9.28 68.77
N ASN A 203 -21.15 9.47 70.05
CA ASN A 203 -21.60 8.65 71.16
C ASN A 203 -22.59 9.41 72.07
N CYS A 204 -23.46 10.24 71.49
CA CYS A 204 -24.45 11.04 72.23
C CYS A 204 -25.51 10.20 72.97
N PHE A 205 -25.61 8.91 72.68
CA PHE A 205 -26.62 8.00 73.26
C PHE A 205 -26.04 6.87 74.11
N GLU A 206 -24.71 6.82 74.30
CA GLU A 206 -23.99 5.70 74.93
C GLU A 206 -24.28 4.33 74.29
N ARG A 207 -23.88 3.24 74.96
CA ARG A 207 -24.15 1.87 74.50
C ARG A 207 -25.62 1.53 74.73
N GLN A 208 -26.43 1.67 73.69
CA GLN A 208 -27.84 1.27 73.72
C GLN A 208 -28.04 -0.15 73.21
N ASN A 209 -29.11 -0.81 73.68
CA ASN A 209 -29.62 -2.00 73.02
C ASN A 209 -30.41 -1.59 71.76
N TRP A 210 -30.69 -2.54 70.87
CA TRP A 210 -31.33 -2.29 69.58
C TRP A 210 -32.68 -1.56 69.69
N GLU A 211 -33.51 -1.93 70.66
CA GLU A 211 -34.85 -1.35 70.83
C GLU A 211 -34.78 0.12 71.27
N THR A 212 -33.91 0.42 72.25
CA THR A 212 -33.65 1.81 72.69
C THR A 212 -32.97 2.64 71.61
N ALA A 213 -32.07 2.05 70.82
CA ALA A 213 -31.42 2.73 69.69
C ALA A 213 -32.43 3.12 68.60
N MET A 214 -33.36 2.22 68.27
CA MET A 214 -34.41 2.48 67.28
C MET A 214 -35.34 3.62 67.74
N GLN A 215 -35.73 3.62 69.01
CA GLN A 215 -36.55 4.70 69.59
C GLN A 215 -35.78 6.03 69.63
N SER A 216 -34.50 6.02 70.00
CA SER A 216 -33.66 7.22 70.01
C SER A 216 -33.49 7.80 68.60
N ALA A 217 -33.30 6.95 67.58
CA ALA A 217 -33.25 7.36 66.17
C ALA A 217 -34.58 7.94 65.66
N ALA A 218 -35.71 7.35 66.05
CA ALA A 218 -37.04 7.83 65.67
C ALA A 218 -37.42 9.15 66.35
N ASN A 219 -36.92 9.39 67.57
CA ASN A 219 -37.19 10.59 68.38
C ASN A 219 -36.22 11.75 68.10
N LEU A 220 -35.20 11.55 67.25
CA LEU A 220 -34.36 12.63 66.74
C LEU A 220 -35.22 13.52 65.83
N ALA A 221 -35.90 14.48 66.45
CA ALA A 221 -36.66 15.51 65.76
C ALA A 221 -35.67 16.46 65.06
N ASN A 222 -35.37 16.18 63.79
CA ASN A 222 -34.59 16.97 62.81
C ASN A 222 -33.34 17.70 63.34
N GLY A 223 -32.18 17.38 62.76
CA GLY A 223 -30.95 18.17 62.95
C GLY A 223 -31.05 19.58 62.38
#